data_AF-A0A3N5PEC9-F1
#
_entry.id   AF-A0A3N5PEC9-F1
#
_cell.length_a   1.000
_cell.length_b   1.000
_cell.length_c   1.000
_cell.angle_alpha   90.00
_cell.angle_beta   90.00
_cell.angle_gamma   90.00
#
_symmetry.space_group_name_H-M   'P 1'
#
loop_
_entity.id
_entity.type
_entity.pdbx_description
1 polymer ?
#
loop_
_entity_poly.entity_id
_entity_poly.type
_entity_poly.pdbx_seq_one_letter_code
_entity_poly.pdbx_strand_id
1 'polypeptide(L)'
;MPKVVKIITATVCVVLGLTSVALIWVRDSNRNPEFCGRCHAGTVSAHYSSWESSDYLAHAHAQAAVTCQDCHPTTVTESISKILASVTRESAVALQGVEVQAEHSNEECFACHGSYEETVQRTAYMAANPHDSHLIGEQLDCVACHKIHEPSQDYCAECHGPMSDEPGWTTEVTSIANLGLSVFEPDMDCTVCHLMAPYVESMENTSREAYAHAQEGLKCLDCHELEAITQVHQQAKPTERIRPRSVTMDQCFFCHTDNEHTSYEQVIARTEGYTIRGEALNPHAITEDPANPADPHSSGEGQVECSNCHKMHKASPGVEYCYHCHHERNFDEGCTGTGCHESGGEPAAEDEE
;
A
#
# COMPACT_ATOMS: atom_id res chain seq x y z
N MET A 1 24.61 52.04 -22.49
CA MET A 1 23.46 51.34 -23.11
C MET A 1 22.62 52.31 -23.94
N PRO A 2 22.33 52.00 -25.21
CA PRO A 2 21.41 52.77 -26.05
C PRO A 2 20.03 52.88 -25.39
N LYS A 3 19.31 53.99 -25.61
CA LYS A 3 17.95 54.20 -25.06
C LYS A 3 16.99 53.05 -25.44
N VAL A 4 17.13 52.52 -26.65
CA VAL A 4 16.35 51.37 -27.16
C VAL A 4 16.58 50.11 -26.33
N VAL A 5 17.83 49.82 -25.96
CA VAL A 5 18.16 48.66 -25.12
C VAL A 5 17.56 48.79 -23.73
N LYS A 6 17.59 49.99 -23.12
CA LYS A 6 16.95 50.23 -21.80
C LYS A 6 15.43 50.04 -21.84
N ILE A 7 14.78 50.48 -22.91
CA ILE A 7 13.33 50.31 -23.10
C ILE A 7 13.00 48.83 -23.29
N ILE A 8 13.73 48.12 -24.14
CA ILE A 8 13.53 46.67 -24.35
C ILE A 8 13.73 45.91 -23.04
N THR A 9 14.82 46.17 -22.31
CA THR A 9 15.08 45.52 -21.02
C THR A 9 13.96 45.82 -20.02
N ALA A 10 13.50 47.08 -19.91
CA ALA A 10 12.41 47.44 -19.03
C ALA A 10 11.10 46.72 -19.41
N THR A 11 10.74 46.66 -20.70
CA THR A 11 9.56 45.95 -21.17
C THR A 11 9.64 44.46 -20.88
N VAL A 12 10.79 43.82 -21.14
CA VAL A 12 11.00 42.40 -20.84
C VAL A 12 10.88 42.14 -19.33
N CYS A 13 11.47 42.98 -18.48
CA CYS A 13 11.34 42.85 -17.03
C CYS A 13 9.89 43.01 -16.56
N VAL A 14 9.12 43.93 -17.15
CA VAL A 14 7.69 44.10 -16.83
C VAL A 14 6.88 42.88 -17.26
N VAL A 15 7.10 42.37 -18.48
CA VAL A 15 6.39 41.18 -18.98
C VAL A 15 6.70 39.96 -18.11
N LEU A 16 7.98 39.72 -17.80
CA LEU A 16 8.39 38.61 -16.92
C LEU A 16 7.83 38.75 -15.50
N GLY A 17 7.75 39.98 -14.97
CA GLY A 17 7.11 40.26 -13.68
C GLY A 17 5.62 39.90 -13.69
N LEU A 18 4.89 40.32 -14.74
CA LEU A 18 3.46 40.04 -14.88
C LEU A 18 3.17 38.55 -15.09
N THR A 19 3.97 37.84 -15.90
CA THR A 19 3.80 36.39 -16.08
C THR A 19 4.10 35.62 -14.80
N SER A 20 5.12 36.03 -14.03
CA SER A 20 5.44 35.40 -12.75
C SER A 20 4.30 35.58 -11.74
N VAL A 21 3.73 36.80 -11.64
CA VAL A 21 2.57 37.07 -10.78
C VAL A 21 1.35 36.25 -11.22
N ALA A 22 1.09 36.12 -12.52
CA ALA A 22 -0.01 35.32 -13.03
C ALA A 22 0.16 33.83 -12.71
N LEU A 23 1.37 33.28 -12.85
CA LEU A 23 1.66 31.88 -12.51
C LEU A 23 1.54 31.61 -11.01
N ILE A 24 1.99 32.54 -10.16
CA ILE A 24 1.80 32.45 -8.71
C ILE A 24 0.31 32.48 -8.36
N TRP A 25 -0.46 33.39 -8.97
CA TRP A 25 -1.89 33.48 -8.75
C TRP A 25 -2.64 32.21 -9.17
N VAL A 26 -2.29 31.61 -10.31
CA VAL A 26 -2.85 30.32 -10.76
C VAL A 26 -2.51 29.22 -9.77
N ARG A 27 -1.25 29.11 -9.37
CA ARG A 27 -0.81 28.10 -8.40
C ARG A 27 -1.54 28.23 -7.07
N ASP A 28 -1.61 29.44 -6.51
CA ASP A 28 -2.21 29.67 -5.19
C ASP A 28 -3.73 29.53 -5.24
N SER A 29 -4.37 29.92 -6.34
CA SER A 29 -5.81 29.72 -6.55
C SER A 29 -6.15 28.23 -6.67
N ASN A 30 -5.31 27.44 -7.34
CA ASN A 30 -5.47 25.99 -7.42
C ASN A 30 -5.31 25.29 -6.07
N ARG A 31 -4.53 25.87 -5.15
CA ARG A 31 -4.38 25.37 -3.77
C ARG A 31 -5.50 25.80 -2.82
N ASN A 32 -6.37 26.72 -3.25
CA ASN A 32 -7.47 27.20 -2.43
C ASN A 32 -8.66 26.22 -2.54
N PRO A 33 -9.05 25.52 -1.45
CA PRO A 33 -10.16 24.57 -1.48
C PRO A 33 -11.48 25.19 -1.95
N GLU A 34 -11.74 26.45 -1.59
CA GLU A 34 -12.95 27.19 -1.99
C GLU A 34 -13.02 27.38 -3.51
N PHE A 35 -11.86 27.54 -4.17
CA PHE A 35 -11.79 27.69 -5.62
C PHE A 35 -12.25 26.41 -6.33
N CYS A 36 -11.87 25.24 -5.82
CA CYS A 36 -12.29 23.95 -6.36
C CYS A 36 -13.82 23.77 -6.27
N GLY A 37 -14.42 24.10 -5.12
CA GLY A 37 -15.86 24.01 -4.91
C GLY A 37 -16.70 24.95 -5.79
N ARG A 38 -16.11 26.09 -6.22
CA ARG A 38 -16.79 27.08 -7.09
C ARG A 38 -16.88 26.66 -8.56
N CYS A 39 -15.90 25.90 -9.07
CA CYS A 39 -15.85 25.51 -10.49
C CYS A 39 -16.43 24.12 -10.77
N HIS A 40 -16.29 23.17 -9.86
CA HIS A 40 -16.79 21.81 -10.01
C HIS A 40 -18.15 21.63 -9.32
N ALA A 41 -19.24 22.04 -9.99
CA ALA A 41 -20.59 21.81 -9.50
C ALA A 41 -20.91 20.29 -9.42
N GLY A 42 -21.51 19.84 -8.32
CA GLY A 42 -21.86 18.43 -8.08
C GLY A 42 -21.00 17.76 -7.01
N THR A 43 -20.39 16.63 -7.32
CA THR A 43 -19.64 15.79 -6.36
C THR A 43 -18.52 16.55 -5.64
N VAL A 44 -17.75 17.37 -6.34
CA VAL A 44 -16.68 18.19 -5.71
C VAL A 44 -17.25 19.28 -4.80
N SER A 45 -18.43 19.85 -5.10
CA SER A 45 -19.07 20.78 -4.17
C SER A 45 -19.55 20.09 -2.88
N ALA A 46 -20.02 18.84 -2.96
CA ALA A 46 -20.35 18.03 -1.78
C ALA A 46 -19.08 17.64 -0.99
N HIS A 47 -18.00 17.29 -1.67
CA HIS A 47 -16.71 17.01 -1.06
C HIS A 47 -16.05 18.24 -0.42
N TYR A 48 -16.24 19.44 -1.02
CA TYR A 48 -15.84 20.69 -0.39
C TYR A 48 -16.63 20.93 0.90
N SER A 49 -17.95 20.72 0.89
CA SER A 49 -18.76 20.84 2.11
C SER A 49 -18.35 19.83 3.18
N SER A 50 -18.00 18.59 2.82
CA SER A 50 -17.49 17.64 3.81
C SER A 50 -16.13 18.02 4.38
N TRP A 51 -15.26 18.65 3.58
CA TRP A 51 -14.00 19.21 4.03
C TRP A 51 -14.20 20.46 4.92
N GLU A 52 -15.07 21.38 4.52
CA GLU A 52 -15.30 22.65 5.22
C GLU A 52 -16.00 22.46 6.58
N SER A 53 -17.04 21.64 6.62
CA SER A 53 -17.88 21.48 7.82
C SER A 53 -18.68 20.18 7.81
N SER A 54 -18.07 19.07 8.22
CA SER A 54 -18.77 17.81 8.49
C SER A 54 -18.13 17.03 9.63
N ASP A 55 -18.76 15.92 10.01
CA ASP A 55 -18.16 14.95 10.94
C ASP A 55 -17.27 13.94 10.19
N TYR A 56 -17.12 14.04 8.86
CA TYR A 56 -16.30 13.12 8.08
C TYR A 56 -14.81 13.44 8.21
N LEU A 57 -13.98 12.48 7.84
CA LEU A 57 -12.53 12.57 7.97
C LEU A 57 -11.91 13.73 7.16
N ALA A 58 -12.57 14.17 6.07
CA ALA A 58 -12.18 15.36 5.32
C ALA A 58 -12.13 16.63 6.19
N HIS A 59 -13.04 16.77 7.16
CA HIS A 59 -13.06 17.94 8.04
C HIS A 59 -11.92 17.92 9.05
N ALA A 60 -11.57 16.74 9.57
CA ALA A 60 -10.38 16.59 10.42
C ALA A 60 -9.10 16.98 9.66
N HIS A 61 -9.01 16.62 8.37
CA HIS A 61 -7.92 17.03 7.49
C HIS A 61 -7.91 18.55 7.23
N ALA A 62 -9.08 19.16 7.06
CA ALA A 62 -9.20 20.62 6.95
C ALA A 62 -8.70 21.35 8.20
N GLN A 63 -9.00 20.83 9.39
CA GLN A 63 -8.50 21.37 10.66
C GLN A 63 -6.98 21.24 10.79
N ALA A 64 -6.38 20.24 10.16
CA ALA A 64 -4.94 20.07 10.03
C ALA A 64 -4.31 20.87 8.88
N ALA A 65 -5.08 21.77 8.24
CA ALA A 65 -4.68 22.58 7.09
C ALA A 65 -4.27 21.77 5.84
N VAL A 66 -4.74 20.52 5.72
CA VAL A 66 -4.58 19.70 4.51
C VAL A 66 -5.61 20.17 3.47
N THR A 67 -5.14 20.49 2.28
CA THR A 67 -5.93 21.01 1.16
C THR A 67 -6.26 19.93 0.14
N CYS A 68 -7.21 20.21 -0.76
CA CYS A 68 -7.61 19.25 -1.80
C CYS A 68 -6.43 18.77 -2.66
N GLN A 69 -5.44 19.63 -2.92
CA GLN A 69 -4.31 19.31 -3.79
C GLN A 69 -3.25 18.44 -3.13
N ASP A 70 -3.27 18.33 -1.80
CA ASP A 70 -2.33 17.48 -1.08
C ASP A 70 -2.65 16.00 -1.31
N CYS A 71 -3.92 15.66 -1.58
CA CYS A 71 -4.35 14.31 -1.97
C CYS A 71 -4.72 14.20 -3.47
N HIS A 72 -5.19 15.28 -4.10
CA HIS A 72 -5.53 15.33 -5.52
C HIS A 72 -4.58 16.26 -6.29
N PRO A 73 -3.29 15.88 -6.42
CA PRO A 73 -2.33 16.69 -7.14
C PRO A 73 -2.77 16.86 -8.59
N THR A 74 -2.66 18.08 -9.09
CA THR A 74 -2.88 18.38 -10.52
C THR A 74 -1.67 19.10 -11.07
N THR A 75 -1.29 18.77 -12.30
CA THR A 75 -0.19 19.49 -12.95
C THR A 75 -0.63 20.90 -13.36
N VAL A 76 0.32 21.81 -13.50
CA VAL A 76 0.04 23.18 -14.00
C VAL A 76 -0.60 23.12 -15.39
N THR A 77 -0.18 22.18 -16.23
CA THR A 77 -0.73 21.98 -17.58
C THR A 77 -2.18 21.49 -17.54
N GLU A 78 -2.51 20.55 -16.66
CA GLU A 78 -3.90 20.12 -16.43
C GLU A 78 -4.76 21.27 -15.93
N SER A 79 -4.23 22.05 -14.97
CA SER A 79 -4.93 23.18 -14.39
C SER A 79 -5.25 24.24 -15.45
N ILE A 80 -4.28 24.58 -16.30
CA ILE A 80 -4.46 25.52 -17.42
C ILE A 80 -5.50 24.97 -18.41
N SER A 81 -5.41 23.69 -18.74
CA SER A 81 -6.35 23.04 -19.67
C SER A 81 -7.79 23.05 -19.13
N LYS A 82 -7.96 22.80 -17.82
CA LYS A 82 -9.26 22.89 -17.13
C LYS A 82 -9.82 24.31 -17.12
N ILE A 83 -8.97 25.32 -16.84
CA ILE A 83 -9.36 26.73 -16.89
C ILE A 83 -9.81 27.11 -18.31
N LEU A 84 -9.04 26.76 -19.34
CA LEU A 84 -9.40 27.04 -20.73
C LEU A 84 -10.74 26.40 -21.12
N ALA A 85 -10.96 25.13 -20.75
CA ALA A 85 -12.22 24.43 -21.00
C ALA A 85 -13.42 25.09 -20.31
N SER A 86 -13.24 25.65 -19.10
CA SER A 86 -14.29 26.38 -18.39
C SER A 86 -14.67 27.71 -19.08
N VAL A 87 -13.72 28.37 -19.73
CA VAL A 87 -13.92 29.65 -20.42
C VAL A 87 -14.53 29.45 -21.82
N THR A 88 -14.20 28.36 -22.52
CA THR A 88 -14.73 28.07 -23.86
C THR A 88 -16.15 27.49 -23.87
N ARG A 89 -16.74 27.17 -22.70
CA ARG A 89 -18.05 26.48 -22.57
C ARG A 89 -18.15 25.14 -23.31
N GLU A 90 -17.02 24.53 -23.69
CA GLU A 90 -16.97 23.15 -24.19
C GLU A 90 -17.15 22.12 -23.06
N SER A 91 -17.20 22.60 -21.80
CA SER A 91 -17.24 21.83 -20.56
C SER A 91 -18.54 21.06 -20.29
N ALA A 92 -19.57 21.17 -21.13
CA ALA A 92 -20.79 20.36 -20.97
C ALA A 92 -20.59 18.88 -21.36
N VAL A 93 -19.45 18.51 -21.97
CA VAL A 93 -19.24 17.17 -22.58
C VAL A 93 -18.04 16.40 -21.99
N ALA A 94 -17.18 17.00 -21.15
CA ALA A 94 -15.89 16.38 -20.80
C ALA A 94 -15.79 15.72 -19.41
N LEU A 95 -16.86 15.66 -18.61
CA LEU A 95 -16.81 15.02 -17.27
C LEU A 95 -17.95 14.04 -16.97
N GLN A 96 -18.78 13.68 -17.95
CA GLN A 96 -19.53 12.42 -17.85
C GLN A 96 -18.57 11.26 -18.15
N GLY A 97 -18.02 10.67 -17.10
CA GLY A 97 -17.25 9.42 -17.21
C GLY A 97 -15.78 9.50 -16.79
N VAL A 98 -15.33 10.55 -16.11
CA VAL A 98 -14.16 10.39 -15.24
C VAL A 98 -14.69 9.87 -13.91
N GLU A 99 -14.80 8.55 -13.78
CA GLU A 99 -14.85 7.91 -12.47
C GLU A 99 -13.55 8.28 -11.74
N VAL A 100 -13.55 9.41 -11.04
CA VAL A 100 -12.50 9.74 -10.07
C VAL A 100 -12.84 8.99 -8.79
N GLN A 101 -12.83 7.67 -8.86
CA GLN A 101 -12.42 6.86 -7.71
C GLN A 101 -10.96 6.54 -7.97
N ALA A 102 -10.10 7.56 -7.85
CA ALA A 102 -8.71 7.25 -7.58
C ALA A 102 -8.72 6.64 -6.18
N GLU A 103 -8.70 5.32 -6.12
CA GLU A 103 -8.44 4.62 -4.86
C GLU A 103 -7.10 5.13 -4.35
N HIS A 104 -7.14 5.83 -3.21
CA HIS A 104 -5.94 6.33 -2.57
C HIS A 104 -5.18 5.15 -1.99
N SER A 105 -3.90 5.04 -2.34
CA SER A 105 -3.06 3.96 -1.83
C SER A 105 -2.57 4.26 -0.41
N ASN A 106 -2.15 3.23 0.33
CA ASN A 106 -1.60 3.42 1.66
C ASN A 106 -0.37 4.34 1.66
N GLU A 107 0.44 4.29 0.60
CA GLU A 107 1.64 5.12 0.48
C GLU A 107 1.31 6.62 0.49
N GLU A 108 0.18 7.03 -0.10
CA GLU A 108 -0.28 8.41 -0.06
C GLU A 108 -0.64 8.83 1.38
N CYS A 109 -1.27 7.94 2.14
CA CYS A 109 -1.56 8.18 3.56
C CYS A 109 -0.28 8.23 4.41
N PHE A 110 0.65 7.30 4.16
CA PHE A 110 1.90 7.17 4.90
C PHE A 110 2.83 8.37 4.74
N ALA A 111 2.71 9.11 3.63
CA ALA A 111 3.46 10.36 3.42
C ALA A 111 3.30 11.37 4.59
N CYS A 112 2.15 11.34 5.28
CA CYS A 112 1.88 12.16 6.46
C CYS A 112 1.71 11.34 7.75
N HIS A 113 1.16 10.13 7.66
CA HIS A 113 0.78 9.33 8.84
C HIS A 113 1.87 8.37 9.34
N GLY A 114 2.92 8.12 8.55
CA GLY A 114 3.95 7.13 8.87
C GLY A 114 3.53 5.72 8.49
N SER A 115 4.34 4.72 8.83
CA SER A 115 4.04 3.31 8.50
C SER A 115 2.90 2.73 9.35
N TYR A 116 2.48 1.50 9.03
CA TYR A 116 1.54 0.75 9.87
C TYR A 116 2.09 0.57 11.30
N GLU A 117 3.37 0.21 11.44
CA GLU A 117 4.01 0.02 12.75
C GLU A 117 3.99 1.30 13.58
N GLU A 118 4.28 2.45 12.96
CA GLU A 118 4.20 3.75 13.63
C GLU A 118 2.77 4.09 14.03
N THR A 119 1.79 3.78 13.17
CA THR A 119 0.37 4.01 13.45
C THR A 119 -0.11 3.15 14.62
N VAL A 120 0.28 1.87 14.66
CA VAL A 120 0.02 0.96 15.78
C VAL A 120 0.57 1.52 17.09
N GLN A 121 1.83 1.98 17.09
CA GLN A 121 2.46 2.54 18.28
C GLN A 121 1.76 3.82 18.74
N ARG A 122 1.41 4.71 17.80
CA ARG A 122 0.69 5.97 18.10
C ARG A 122 -0.69 5.73 18.69
N THR A 123 -1.32 4.61 18.36
CA THR A 123 -2.67 4.25 18.80
C THR A 123 -2.70 3.21 19.92
N ALA A 124 -1.54 2.87 20.50
CA ALA A 124 -1.42 1.91 21.60
C ALA A 124 -2.16 2.30 22.90
N TYR A 125 -2.65 3.54 22.99
CA TYR A 125 -3.48 4.00 24.10
C TYR A 125 -4.93 3.49 24.02
N MET A 126 -5.38 3.00 22.86
CA MET A 126 -6.72 2.47 22.68
C MET A 126 -6.88 1.11 23.38
N ALA A 127 -8.00 0.90 24.08
CA ALA A 127 -8.27 -0.35 24.78
C ALA A 127 -8.35 -1.56 23.83
N ALA A 128 -8.82 -1.33 22.60
CA ALA A 128 -8.72 -2.26 21.49
C ALA A 128 -8.24 -1.48 20.28
N ASN A 129 -7.00 -1.71 19.85
CA ASN A 129 -6.40 -0.95 18.76
C ASN A 129 -6.77 -1.60 17.41
N PRO A 130 -7.61 -0.95 16.56
CA PRO A 130 -7.99 -1.52 15.27
C PRO A 130 -6.81 -1.67 14.31
N HIS A 131 -5.75 -0.86 14.49
CA HIS A 131 -4.53 -0.90 13.70
C HIS A 131 -3.60 -2.06 14.10
N ASP A 132 -3.73 -2.60 15.32
CA ASP A 132 -2.99 -3.79 15.75
C ASP A 132 -3.90 -5.02 15.71
N SER A 133 -4.42 -5.31 14.52
CA SER A 133 -5.35 -6.42 14.31
C SER A 133 -4.78 -7.48 13.37
N HIS A 134 -5.51 -8.59 13.25
CA HIS A 134 -5.14 -9.70 12.37
C HIS A 134 -5.36 -9.42 10.87
N LEU A 135 -5.89 -8.24 10.51
CA LEU A 135 -6.17 -7.85 9.12
C LEU A 135 -5.25 -6.73 8.62
N ILE A 136 -4.62 -5.95 9.51
CA ILE A 136 -3.88 -4.73 9.15
C ILE A 136 -2.49 -5.07 8.59
N GLY A 137 -2.04 -4.25 7.63
CA GLY A 137 -0.74 -4.38 6.96
C GLY A 137 -0.71 -5.45 5.86
N GLU A 138 -1.58 -6.46 5.97
CA GLU A 138 -1.60 -7.57 5.02
C GLU A 138 -2.89 -7.70 4.20
N GLN A 139 -4.04 -7.25 4.69
CA GLN A 139 -5.34 -7.53 4.04
C GLN A 139 -6.24 -6.30 3.90
N LEU A 140 -5.95 -5.22 4.63
CA LEU A 140 -6.75 -4.00 4.63
C LEU A 140 -5.88 -2.78 4.37
N ASP A 141 -6.36 -1.94 3.44
CA ASP A 141 -5.85 -0.60 3.21
C ASP A 141 -6.55 0.41 4.14
N CYS A 142 -5.90 1.54 4.38
CA CYS A 142 -6.40 2.62 5.23
C CYS A 142 -7.81 3.04 4.80
N VAL A 143 -8.03 3.15 3.49
CA VAL A 143 -9.30 3.55 2.87
C VAL A 143 -10.43 2.53 3.02
N ALA A 144 -10.14 1.30 3.45
CA ALA A 144 -11.19 0.31 3.71
C ALA A 144 -12.07 0.76 4.88
N CYS A 145 -11.45 1.29 5.94
CA CYS A 145 -12.15 1.82 7.11
C CYS A 145 -12.29 3.35 7.05
N HIS A 146 -11.21 4.06 6.70
CA HIS A 146 -11.15 5.51 6.75
C HIS A 146 -11.68 6.14 5.45
N LYS A 147 -12.94 6.56 5.47
CA LYS A 147 -13.56 7.26 4.34
C LYS A 147 -13.41 8.78 4.51
N ILE A 148 -12.81 9.43 3.51
CA ILE A 148 -12.50 10.87 3.57
C ILE A 148 -13.76 11.71 3.45
N HIS A 149 -14.54 11.52 2.39
CA HIS A 149 -15.66 12.39 2.05
C HIS A 149 -17.06 11.83 2.39
N GLU A 150 -17.11 10.73 3.13
CA GLU A 150 -18.33 10.03 3.55
C GLU A 150 -18.09 9.36 4.92
N PRO A 151 -19.12 8.77 5.56
CA PRO A 151 -18.94 8.09 6.83
C PRO A 151 -17.89 6.97 6.75
N SER A 152 -16.95 6.96 7.67
CA SER A 152 -15.97 5.88 7.84
C SER A 152 -16.68 4.59 8.26
N GLN A 153 -16.11 3.44 7.88
CA GLN A 153 -16.74 2.14 8.06
C GLN A 153 -16.10 1.42 9.24
N ASP A 154 -16.91 1.02 10.23
CA ASP A 154 -16.47 0.10 11.27
C ASP A 154 -16.41 -1.33 10.73
N TYR A 155 -15.34 -1.60 9.99
CA TYR A 155 -15.12 -2.89 9.33
C TYR A 155 -15.08 -4.05 10.34
N CYS A 156 -14.55 -3.80 11.54
CA CYS A 156 -14.43 -4.82 12.57
C CYS A 156 -15.80 -5.27 13.07
N ALA A 157 -16.78 -4.37 13.11
CA ALA A 157 -18.14 -4.66 13.57
C ALA A 157 -18.96 -5.53 12.59
N GLU A 158 -18.44 -5.83 11.40
CA GLU A 158 -19.02 -6.86 10.52
C GLU A 158 -18.89 -8.25 11.13
N CYS A 159 -17.85 -8.49 11.93
CA CYS A 159 -17.60 -9.76 12.60
C CYS A 159 -17.75 -9.66 14.12
N HIS A 160 -17.33 -8.53 14.68
CA HIS A 160 -17.32 -8.23 16.11
C HIS A 160 -18.49 -7.32 16.49
N GLY A 161 -18.61 -6.99 17.78
CA GLY A 161 -19.48 -5.87 18.17
C GLY A 161 -18.94 -4.53 17.65
N PRO A 162 -19.72 -3.44 17.74
CA PRO A 162 -19.24 -2.09 17.43
C PRO A 162 -17.91 -1.78 18.13
N MET A 163 -16.93 -1.37 17.35
CA MET A 163 -15.58 -0.98 17.78
C MET A 163 -15.37 0.53 17.69
N SER A 164 -16.16 1.22 16.86
CA SER A 164 -16.20 2.68 16.77
C SER A 164 -17.62 3.20 16.99
N ASP A 165 -17.76 4.20 17.86
CA ASP A 165 -18.98 4.97 18.09
C ASP A 165 -18.79 6.48 17.87
N GLU A 166 -17.65 6.87 17.29
CA GLU A 166 -17.28 8.26 17.04
C GLU A 166 -18.13 8.89 15.92
N PRO A 167 -18.43 10.21 16.00
CA PRO A 167 -19.09 10.93 14.92
C PRO A 167 -18.35 10.76 13.60
N GLY A 168 -19.11 10.57 12.51
CA GLY A 168 -18.55 10.34 11.18
C GLY A 168 -18.24 8.87 10.86
N TRP A 169 -18.51 7.92 11.75
CA TRP A 169 -18.48 6.49 11.46
C TRP A 169 -19.89 5.93 11.25
N THR A 170 -20.01 4.85 10.46
CA THR A 170 -21.27 4.11 10.31
C THR A 170 -21.56 3.32 11.57
N THR A 171 -22.81 3.37 12.03
CA THR A 171 -23.29 2.63 13.21
C THR A 171 -24.17 1.44 12.83
N GLU A 172 -24.51 1.27 11.55
CA GLU A 172 -25.26 0.12 11.04
C GLU A 172 -24.29 -0.97 10.62
N VAL A 173 -24.14 -1.99 11.46
CA VAL A 173 -23.28 -3.13 11.15
C VAL A 173 -24.03 -4.42 11.42
N THR A 174 -24.18 -5.24 10.37
CA THR A 174 -24.77 -6.57 10.50
C THR A 174 -23.66 -7.52 10.94
N SER A 175 -23.44 -7.65 12.24
CA SER A 175 -22.38 -8.53 12.72
C SER A 175 -22.72 -10.01 12.56
N ILE A 176 -21.74 -10.85 12.23
CA ILE A 176 -21.87 -12.32 12.21
C ILE A 176 -22.32 -12.86 13.58
N ALA A 177 -21.96 -12.16 14.67
CA ALA A 177 -22.43 -12.48 16.02
C ALA A 177 -23.97 -12.35 16.15
N ASN A 178 -24.59 -11.39 15.44
CA ASN A 178 -26.06 -11.27 15.38
C ASN A 178 -26.72 -12.38 14.54
N LEU A 179 -25.95 -13.10 13.72
CA LEU A 179 -26.40 -14.23 12.91
C LEU A 179 -26.25 -15.59 13.62
N GLY A 180 -25.68 -15.64 14.84
CA GLY A 180 -25.52 -16.88 15.62
C GLY A 180 -24.47 -17.86 15.07
N LEU A 181 -23.65 -17.41 14.11
CA LEU A 181 -22.58 -18.19 13.49
C LEU A 181 -21.36 -18.19 14.42
N SER A 182 -21.10 -19.33 15.07
CA SER A 182 -19.94 -19.53 15.96
C SER A 182 -19.04 -20.69 15.52
N VAL A 183 -19.33 -21.31 14.38
CA VAL A 183 -18.66 -22.53 13.88
C VAL A 183 -18.51 -22.46 12.36
N PHE A 184 -17.30 -22.74 11.86
CA PHE A 184 -17.00 -22.94 10.44
C PHE A 184 -17.67 -24.22 9.93
N GLU A 185 -18.39 -24.13 8.81
CA GLU A 185 -18.94 -25.28 8.08
C GLU A 185 -18.24 -25.39 6.71
N PRO A 186 -17.90 -26.59 6.21
CA PRO A 186 -17.12 -26.76 4.98
C PRO A 186 -17.75 -26.20 3.70
N ASP A 187 -19.06 -25.99 3.69
CA ASP A 187 -19.83 -25.40 2.59
C ASP A 187 -20.18 -23.92 2.81
N MET A 188 -19.72 -23.33 3.92
CA MET A 188 -19.88 -21.92 4.22
C MET A 188 -19.10 -21.08 3.20
N ASP A 189 -19.71 -19.99 2.74
CA ASP A 189 -19.02 -19.03 1.91
C ASP A 189 -17.87 -18.39 2.71
N CYS A 190 -16.64 -18.52 2.20
CA CYS A 190 -15.44 -17.98 2.84
C CYS A 190 -15.56 -16.46 3.10
N THR A 191 -16.33 -15.75 2.28
CA THR A 191 -16.57 -14.31 2.43
C THR A 191 -17.33 -13.95 3.71
N VAL A 192 -17.96 -14.94 4.36
CA VAL A 192 -18.61 -14.76 5.66
C VAL A 192 -17.59 -14.36 6.72
N CYS A 193 -16.39 -14.94 6.73
CA CYS A 193 -15.39 -14.67 7.78
C CYS A 193 -14.09 -14.05 7.25
N HIS A 194 -13.78 -14.22 5.96
CA HIS A 194 -12.57 -13.73 5.34
C HIS A 194 -12.88 -12.65 4.31
N LEU A 195 -12.12 -11.55 4.33
CA LEU A 195 -12.19 -10.56 3.27
C LEU A 195 -11.60 -11.13 1.98
N MET A 196 -12.44 -11.69 1.12
CA MET A 196 -11.99 -12.33 -0.12
C MET A 196 -11.95 -11.38 -1.32
N ALA A 197 -12.59 -10.21 -1.26
CA ALA A 197 -12.66 -9.29 -2.40
C ALA A 197 -11.27 -8.91 -2.97
N PRO A 198 -10.26 -8.53 -2.16
CA PRO A 198 -8.91 -8.25 -2.68
C PRO A 198 -8.24 -9.48 -3.28
N TYR A 199 -8.51 -10.68 -2.75
CA TYR A 199 -7.98 -11.94 -3.26
C TYR A 199 -8.60 -12.29 -4.61
N VAL A 200 -9.91 -12.08 -4.78
CA VAL A 200 -10.61 -12.26 -6.06
C VAL A 200 -10.08 -11.27 -7.09
N GLU A 201 -9.94 -10.00 -6.74
CA GLU A 201 -9.39 -8.97 -7.62
C GLU A 201 -7.96 -9.31 -8.07
N SER A 202 -7.14 -9.83 -7.16
CA SER A 202 -5.77 -10.23 -7.50
C SER A 202 -5.69 -11.35 -8.54
N MET A 203 -6.74 -12.17 -8.70
CA MET A 203 -6.83 -13.19 -9.76
C MET A 203 -7.07 -12.57 -11.14
N GLU A 204 -7.50 -11.31 -11.21
CA GLU A 204 -7.76 -10.57 -12.45
C GLU A 204 -6.68 -9.51 -12.76
N ASN A 205 -5.80 -9.23 -11.80
CA ASN A 205 -4.78 -8.20 -11.89
C ASN A 205 -3.45 -8.74 -12.45
N THR A 206 -3.08 -8.31 -13.65
CA THR A 206 -1.85 -8.75 -14.36
C THR A 206 -0.54 -8.49 -13.62
N SER A 207 -0.54 -7.64 -12.59
CA SER A 207 0.62 -7.38 -11.74
C SER A 207 0.80 -8.36 -10.57
N ARG A 208 -0.12 -9.32 -10.42
CA ARG A 208 -0.14 -10.31 -9.33
C ARG A 208 0.18 -11.71 -9.88
N GLU A 209 0.92 -12.52 -9.13
CA GLU A 209 1.25 -13.90 -9.54
C GLU A 209 0.00 -14.80 -9.60
N ALA A 210 -1.00 -14.51 -8.78
CA ALA A 210 -2.32 -15.13 -8.80
C ALA A 210 -3.00 -15.06 -10.17
N TYR A 211 -2.84 -13.96 -10.90
CA TYR A 211 -3.39 -13.81 -12.24
C TYR A 211 -2.84 -14.86 -13.21
N ALA A 212 -1.53 -15.10 -13.21
CA ALA A 212 -0.93 -16.11 -14.10
C ALA A 212 -1.52 -17.51 -13.85
N HIS A 213 -1.76 -17.84 -12.57
CA HIS A 213 -2.35 -19.12 -12.17
C HIS A 213 -3.85 -19.19 -12.50
N ALA A 214 -4.57 -18.08 -12.37
CA ALA A 214 -5.97 -17.97 -12.77
C ALA A 214 -6.13 -18.26 -14.28
N GLN A 215 -5.19 -17.81 -15.11
CA GLN A 215 -5.21 -18.05 -16.56
C GLN A 215 -4.98 -19.51 -16.96
N GLU A 216 -4.31 -20.29 -16.10
CA GLU A 216 -4.18 -21.74 -16.24
C GLU A 216 -5.41 -22.50 -15.67
N GLY A 217 -6.44 -21.77 -15.23
CA GLY A 217 -7.69 -22.33 -14.71
C GLY A 217 -7.64 -22.76 -13.24
N LEU A 218 -6.57 -22.41 -12.51
CA LEU A 218 -6.46 -22.70 -11.09
C LEU A 218 -7.41 -21.81 -10.27
N LYS A 219 -8.04 -22.43 -9.28
CA LYS A 219 -9.01 -21.85 -8.35
C LYS A 219 -8.43 -21.83 -6.94
N CYS A 220 -9.12 -21.14 -6.03
CA CYS A 220 -8.69 -20.97 -4.65
C CYS A 220 -8.33 -22.30 -3.96
N LEU A 221 -9.20 -23.31 -4.12
CA LEU A 221 -9.03 -24.61 -3.45
C LEU A 221 -7.96 -25.52 -4.07
N ASP A 222 -7.42 -25.15 -5.23
CA ASP A 222 -6.30 -25.89 -5.84
C ASP A 222 -4.98 -25.61 -5.09
N CYS A 223 -4.89 -24.44 -4.42
CA CYS A 223 -3.75 -24.08 -3.56
C CYS A 223 -4.12 -24.09 -2.06
N HIS A 224 -5.36 -23.73 -1.73
CA HIS A 224 -5.91 -23.75 -0.38
C HIS A 224 -6.73 -25.03 -0.18
N GLU A 225 -6.05 -26.16 -0.05
CA GLU A 225 -6.70 -27.47 0.10
C GLU A 225 -7.73 -27.47 1.24
N LEU A 226 -8.95 -27.93 0.93
CA LEU A 226 -10.09 -27.88 1.86
C LEU A 226 -9.83 -28.65 3.16
N GLU A 227 -9.15 -29.80 3.10
CA GLU A 227 -8.79 -30.57 4.30
C GLU A 227 -7.84 -29.77 5.21
N ALA A 228 -6.81 -29.15 4.63
CA ALA A 228 -5.86 -28.33 5.37
C ALA A 228 -6.53 -27.06 5.95
N ILE A 229 -7.43 -26.40 5.19
CA ILE A 229 -8.23 -25.28 5.72
C ILE A 229 -9.13 -25.74 6.88
N THR A 230 -9.82 -26.86 6.72
CA THR A 230 -10.73 -27.41 7.73
C THR A 230 -9.98 -27.73 9.01
N GLN A 231 -8.79 -28.32 8.90
CA GLN A 231 -7.94 -28.62 10.03
C GLN A 231 -7.49 -27.34 10.77
N VAL A 232 -7.11 -26.29 10.04
CA VAL A 232 -6.76 -24.99 10.63
C VAL A 232 -7.95 -24.39 11.38
N HIS A 233 -9.15 -24.41 10.80
CA HIS A 233 -10.36 -23.92 11.48
C HIS A 233 -10.69 -24.71 12.75
N GLN A 234 -10.56 -26.04 12.72
CA GLN A 234 -10.79 -26.89 13.89
C GLN A 234 -9.76 -26.67 15.01
N GLN A 235 -8.53 -26.31 14.63
CA GLN A 235 -7.43 -26.04 15.57
C GLN A 235 -7.34 -24.57 15.98
N ALA A 236 -8.11 -23.69 15.33
CA ALA A 236 -8.11 -22.26 15.60
C ALA A 236 -8.54 -22.02 17.04
N LYS A 237 -7.57 -21.60 17.86
CA LYS A 237 -7.84 -21.04 19.18
C LYS A 237 -7.88 -19.52 19.01
N PRO A 238 -8.85 -18.82 19.62
CA PRO A 238 -8.80 -17.38 19.71
C PRO A 238 -7.45 -17.00 20.34
N THR A 239 -6.63 -16.30 19.57
CA THR A 239 -5.37 -15.71 20.03
C THR A 239 -5.46 -14.21 19.76
N GLU A 240 -4.58 -13.42 20.38
CA GLU A 240 -4.54 -11.98 20.17
C GLU A 240 -4.25 -11.59 18.71
N ARG A 241 -3.62 -12.48 17.92
CA ARG A 241 -3.35 -12.25 16.49
C ARG A 241 -3.41 -13.55 15.68
N ILE A 242 -4.36 -13.64 14.76
CA ILE A 242 -4.40 -14.70 13.73
C ILE A 242 -3.35 -14.33 12.67
N ARG A 243 -2.40 -15.23 12.39
CA ARG A 243 -1.44 -15.04 11.30
C ARG A 243 -1.99 -15.66 10.01
N PRO A 244 -1.95 -14.95 8.87
CA PRO A 244 -2.33 -15.55 7.60
C PRO A 244 -1.43 -16.75 7.30
N ARG A 245 -2.03 -17.79 6.72
CA ARG A 245 -1.30 -18.98 6.29
C ARG A 245 -0.44 -18.62 5.09
N SER A 246 0.86 -18.90 5.16
CA SER A 246 1.74 -18.90 4.00
C SER A 246 1.63 -20.23 3.25
N VAL A 247 1.66 -20.15 1.92
CA VAL A 247 1.88 -21.32 1.07
C VAL A 247 3.35 -21.73 1.21
N THR A 248 3.61 -23.01 1.42
CA THR A 248 4.99 -23.53 1.53
C THR A 248 5.56 -23.82 0.16
N MET A 249 6.89 -23.81 0.05
CA MET A 249 7.61 -24.18 -1.17
C MET A 249 7.16 -25.52 -1.76
N ASP A 250 6.92 -26.54 -0.92
CA ASP A 250 6.45 -27.86 -1.36
C ASP A 250 5.14 -27.80 -2.16
N GLN A 251 4.23 -26.89 -1.79
CA GLN A 251 2.96 -26.71 -2.51
C GLN A 251 3.19 -26.08 -3.89
N CYS A 252 4.19 -25.21 -4.03
CA CYS A 252 4.57 -24.65 -5.32
C CYS A 252 5.10 -25.73 -6.28
N PHE A 253 5.97 -26.63 -5.78
CA PHE A 253 6.55 -27.69 -6.60
C PHE A 253 5.55 -28.73 -7.11
N PHE A 254 4.39 -28.85 -6.46
CA PHE A 254 3.37 -29.84 -6.80
C PHE A 254 2.71 -29.63 -8.17
N CYS A 255 2.51 -28.38 -8.60
CA CYS A 255 1.71 -28.05 -9.80
C CYS A 255 2.52 -27.76 -11.07
N HIS A 256 3.83 -27.51 -10.99
CA HIS A 256 4.66 -27.16 -12.15
C HIS A 256 5.14 -28.40 -12.96
N THR A 257 4.21 -29.27 -13.35
CA THR A 257 4.55 -30.56 -13.99
C THR A 257 4.88 -30.44 -15.49
N ASP A 258 4.29 -29.48 -16.20
CA ASP A 258 4.46 -29.35 -17.66
C ASP A 258 5.57 -28.35 -18.05
N ASN A 259 6.18 -27.66 -17.06
CA ASN A 259 7.30 -26.73 -17.24
C ASN A 259 8.39 -26.86 -16.13
N GLU A 260 8.63 -28.09 -15.66
CA GLU A 260 9.80 -28.61 -14.89
C GLU A 260 10.50 -27.64 -13.92
N HIS A 261 9.81 -27.31 -12.83
CA HIS A 261 10.42 -26.80 -11.60
C HIS A 261 9.85 -27.58 -10.41
N THR A 262 10.14 -28.87 -10.35
CA THR A 262 9.66 -29.75 -9.27
C THR A 262 10.64 -29.84 -8.11
N SER A 263 11.77 -29.13 -8.20
CA SER A 263 12.75 -29.02 -7.13
C SER A 263 13.49 -27.68 -7.19
N TYR A 264 14.07 -27.30 -6.04
CA TYR A 264 14.83 -26.07 -5.91
C TYR A 264 16.06 -26.04 -6.84
N GLU A 265 16.72 -27.17 -7.06
CA GLU A 265 17.88 -27.30 -7.95
C GLU A 265 17.52 -26.99 -9.41
N GLN A 266 16.32 -27.40 -9.86
CA GLN A 266 15.84 -27.09 -11.20
C GLN A 266 15.58 -25.58 -11.36
N VAL A 267 15.04 -24.94 -10.33
CA VAL A 267 14.85 -23.48 -10.30
C VAL A 267 16.19 -22.76 -10.41
N ILE A 268 17.18 -23.16 -9.62
CA ILE A 268 18.54 -22.60 -9.68
C ILE A 268 19.10 -22.74 -11.10
N ALA A 269 19.05 -23.94 -11.68
CA ALA A 269 19.61 -24.19 -13.01
C ALA A 269 18.95 -23.35 -14.11
N ARG A 270 17.62 -23.21 -14.08
CA ARG A 270 16.88 -22.42 -15.09
C ARG A 270 17.09 -20.92 -14.94
N THR A 271 17.48 -20.47 -13.75
CA THR A 271 17.70 -19.05 -13.43
C THR A 271 19.18 -18.68 -13.38
N GLU A 272 20.09 -19.55 -13.84
CA GLU A 272 21.53 -19.30 -13.89
C GLU A 272 21.91 -18.02 -14.65
N GLY A 273 21.14 -17.66 -15.68
CA GLY A 273 21.34 -16.44 -16.46
C GLY A 273 20.72 -15.17 -15.85
N TYR A 274 20.17 -15.23 -14.63
CA TYR A 274 19.54 -14.07 -14.01
C TYR A 274 20.59 -13.00 -13.69
N THR A 275 20.23 -11.75 -13.96
CA THR A 275 21.12 -10.61 -13.69
C THR A 275 20.38 -9.54 -12.91
N ILE A 276 21.06 -8.96 -11.92
CA ILE A 276 20.57 -7.83 -11.13
C ILE A 276 21.49 -6.67 -11.41
N ARG A 277 20.94 -5.57 -11.95
CA ARG A 277 21.71 -4.35 -12.26
C ARG A 277 22.93 -4.57 -13.17
N GLY A 278 22.91 -5.62 -13.99
CA GLY A 278 23.99 -5.98 -14.92
C GLY A 278 25.03 -6.95 -14.34
N GLU A 279 24.89 -7.33 -13.07
CA GLU A 279 25.71 -8.36 -12.42
C GLU A 279 25.00 -9.72 -12.48
N ALA A 280 25.75 -10.78 -12.75
CA ALA A 280 25.23 -12.14 -12.74
C ALA A 280 25.08 -12.60 -11.28
N LEU A 281 23.87 -12.45 -10.76
CA LEU A 281 23.48 -12.90 -9.43
C LEU A 281 22.19 -13.69 -9.56
N ASN A 282 22.19 -14.96 -9.17
CA ASN A 282 21.00 -15.79 -9.15
C ASN A 282 20.41 -15.83 -7.72
N PRO A 283 19.26 -15.18 -7.46
CA PRO A 283 18.63 -15.16 -6.13
C PRO A 283 18.30 -16.55 -5.58
N HIS A 284 18.01 -17.51 -6.46
CA HIS A 284 17.65 -18.86 -6.05
C HIS A 284 18.87 -19.69 -5.63
N ALA A 285 20.07 -19.28 -6.00
CA ALA A 285 21.30 -19.95 -5.58
C ALA A 285 21.80 -19.47 -4.21
N ILE A 286 21.18 -18.43 -3.64
CA ILE A 286 21.54 -17.87 -2.35
C ILE A 286 20.87 -18.69 -1.24
N THR A 287 21.68 -19.12 -0.27
CA THR A 287 21.22 -19.88 0.90
C THR A 287 21.07 -18.94 2.09
N GLU A 288 20.04 -19.13 2.92
CA GLU A 288 19.91 -18.43 4.20
C GLU A 288 19.79 -19.46 5.33
N ASP A 289 20.65 -19.33 6.32
CA ASP A 289 20.57 -20.04 7.59
C ASP A 289 19.90 -19.13 8.64
N PRO A 290 18.61 -19.35 8.94
CA PRO A 290 17.90 -18.57 9.96
C PRO A 290 18.47 -18.79 11.38
N ALA A 291 19.27 -19.84 11.61
CA ALA A 291 19.95 -20.06 12.88
C ALA A 291 21.20 -19.17 13.05
N ASN A 292 21.70 -18.55 11.98
CA ASN A 292 22.81 -17.60 12.02
C ASN A 292 22.47 -16.25 11.34
N PRO A 293 21.58 -15.42 11.94
CA PRO A 293 21.13 -14.17 11.31
C PRO A 293 22.22 -13.12 11.08
N ALA A 294 23.34 -13.21 11.80
CA ALA A 294 24.46 -12.29 11.66
C ALA A 294 25.32 -12.57 10.41
N ASP A 295 25.31 -13.82 9.95
CA ASP A 295 25.97 -14.24 8.72
C ASP A 295 25.16 -15.39 8.09
N PRO A 296 23.98 -15.08 7.53
CA PRO A 296 23.01 -16.08 7.10
C PRO A 296 23.49 -16.89 5.90
N HIS A 297 24.54 -16.47 5.21
CA HIS A 297 25.08 -17.16 4.03
C HIS A 297 26.27 -18.08 4.37
N SER A 298 26.85 -17.97 5.56
CA SER A 298 28.09 -18.67 5.97
C SER A 298 27.99 -20.19 6.01
N SER A 299 26.80 -20.73 6.29
CA SER A 299 26.57 -22.18 6.34
C SER A 299 26.72 -22.82 4.96
N GLY A 300 26.43 -22.08 3.88
CA GLY A 300 26.21 -22.63 2.55
C GLY A 300 25.04 -23.61 2.48
N GLU A 301 24.22 -23.67 3.54
CA GLU A 301 23.10 -24.58 3.72
C GLU A 301 21.84 -23.77 4.05
N GLY A 302 20.69 -24.20 3.52
CA GLY A 302 19.41 -23.52 3.69
C GLY A 302 18.79 -23.09 2.36
N GLN A 303 17.46 -23.03 2.33
CA GLN A 303 16.69 -22.60 1.15
C GLN A 303 15.76 -21.47 1.58
N VAL A 304 15.68 -20.43 0.75
CA VAL A 304 14.72 -19.35 0.98
C VAL A 304 13.35 -19.78 0.45
N GLU A 305 12.33 -19.70 1.30
CA GLU A 305 10.94 -19.96 0.91
C GLU A 305 10.52 -19.06 -0.25
N CYS A 306 9.94 -19.66 -1.30
CA CYS A 306 9.48 -18.92 -2.49
C CYS A 306 8.56 -17.76 -2.09
N SER A 307 7.68 -18.00 -1.11
CA SER A 307 6.70 -17.03 -0.62
C SER A 307 7.31 -15.79 0.02
N ASN A 308 8.61 -15.75 0.32
CA ASN A 308 9.29 -14.54 0.79
C ASN A 308 9.44 -13.50 -0.32
N CYS A 309 9.78 -13.96 -1.53
CA CYS A 309 10.02 -13.11 -2.70
C CYS A 309 8.83 -13.04 -3.66
N HIS A 310 8.05 -14.12 -3.73
CA HIS A 310 6.96 -14.36 -4.67
C HIS A 310 5.62 -14.33 -3.94
N LYS A 311 4.79 -13.31 -4.18
CA LYS A 311 3.49 -13.13 -3.53
C LYS A 311 2.37 -13.39 -4.54
N MET A 312 1.54 -14.38 -4.24
CA MET A 312 0.37 -14.72 -5.06
C MET A 312 -0.60 -13.54 -5.21
N HIS A 313 -1.11 -13.03 -4.09
CA HIS A 313 -2.18 -12.05 -4.08
C HIS A 313 -1.71 -10.60 -3.90
N LYS A 314 -0.40 -10.37 -3.78
CA LYS A 314 0.20 -9.04 -3.53
C LYS A 314 1.31 -8.74 -4.54
N ALA A 315 1.88 -7.54 -4.47
CA ALA A 315 3.10 -7.24 -5.20
C ALA A 315 4.23 -8.13 -4.66
N SER A 316 4.87 -8.89 -5.54
CA SER A 316 6.06 -9.66 -5.20
C SER A 316 7.22 -8.69 -4.90
N PRO A 317 7.82 -8.72 -3.70
CA PRO A 317 8.99 -7.89 -3.39
C PRO A 317 10.20 -8.26 -4.26
N GLY A 318 10.30 -9.51 -4.72
CA GLY A 318 11.40 -9.97 -5.56
C GLY A 318 12.76 -9.67 -4.93
N VAL A 319 13.65 -9.02 -5.67
CA VAL A 319 15.01 -8.67 -5.22
C VAL A 319 15.04 -7.66 -4.06
N GLU A 320 13.95 -6.92 -3.82
CA GLU A 320 13.88 -6.01 -2.67
C GLU A 320 13.89 -6.77 -1.33
N TYR A 321 13.55 -8.07 -1.33
CA TYR A 321 13.74 -8.95 -0.18
C TYR A 321 15.19 -8.91 0.33
N CYS A 322 16.15 -9.05 -0.58
CA CYS A 322 17.58 -9.09 -0.24
C CYS A 322 18.06 -7.74 0.32
N TYR A 323 17.45 -6.63 -0.11
CA TYR A 323 17.85 -5.29 0.34
C TYR A 323 17.42 -4.96 1.76
N HIS A 324 16.66 -5.82 2.42
CA HIS A 324 16.44 -5.70 3.86
C HIS A 324 17.75 -5.83 4.63
N CYS A 325 18.59 -6.80 4.25
CA CYS A 325 19.93 -6.99 4.81
C CYS A 325 21.00 -6.23 3.99
N HIS A 326 20.82 -6.14 2.67
CA HIS A 326 21.69 -5.41 1.74
C HIS A 326 21.15 -4.02 1.40
N HIS A 327 20.95 -3.16 2.40
CA HIS A 327 20.28 -1.87 2.21
C HIS A 327 21.05 -0.87 1.31
N GLU A 328 22.37 -1.03 1.17
CA GLU A 328 23.18 -0.29 0.19
C GLU A 328 23.03 -0.83 -1.25
N ARG A 329 22.29 -1.93 -1.40
CA ARG A 329 22.03 -2.62 -2.67
C ARG A 329 23.32 -3.09 -3.35
N ASN A 330 24.32 -3.46 -2.55
CA ASN A 330 25.56 -4.11 -2.95
C ASN A 330 25.61 -5.54 -2.38
N PHE A 331 26.24 -6.46 -3.12
CA PHE A 331 26.40 -7.86 -2.74
C PHE A 331 27.88 -8.24 -2.59
N ASP A 332 28.75 -7.24 -2.44
CA ASP A 332 30.19 -7.42 -2.25
C ASP A 332 30.48 -8.19 -0.94
N GLU A 333 31.65 -8.85 -0.89
CA GLU A 333 32.01 -9.81 0.17
C GLU A 333 31.96 -9.19 1.59
N GLY A 334 30.82 -9.41 2.26
CA GLY A 334 30.67 -9.43 3.71
C GLY A 334 30.03 -8.19 4.35
N CYS A 335 29.01 -8.43 5.19
CA CYS A 335 28.51 -7.46 6.18
C CYS A 335 29.59 -7.01 7.19
N THR A 336 30.73 -7.72 7.24
CA THR A 336 31.90 -7.47 8.08
C THR A 336 33.08 -6.84 7.34
N GLY A 337 33.05 -6.79 6.00
CA GLY A 337 34.23 -6.47 5.17
C GLY A 337 34.47 -4.99 4.89
N THR A 338 33.48 -4.12 5.09
CA THR A 338 33.51 -2.72 4.65
C THR A 338 33.58 -1.67 5.76
N GLY A 339 33.70 -2.08 7.03
CA GLY A 339 33.74 -1.12 8.14
C GLY A 339 32.40 -0.43 8.43
N CYS A 340 31.31 -0.82 7.77
CA CYS A 340 29.99 -0.18 7.95
C CYS A 340 29.31 -0.52 9.30
N HIS A 341 29.62 -1.69 9.90
CA HIS A 341 29.05 -2.16 11.17
C HIS A 341 30.10 -2.49 12.26
N GLU A 342 31.35 -2.06 12.11
CA GLU A 342 32.43 -2.31 13.11
C GLU A 342 32.22 -1.57 14.45
N SER A 343 31.17 -0.76 14.59
CA SER A 343 30.75 -0.14 15.85
C SER A 343 29.43 -0.73 16.36
N GLY A 344 29.42 -2.05 16.57
CA GLY A 344 28.48 -2.65 17.52
C GLY A 344 28.71 -1.99 18.88
N GLY A 345 27.73 -1.20 19.35
CA GLY A 345 27.88 -0.35 20.52
C GLY A 345 28.40 -1.09 21.74
N GLU A 346 29.65 -0.79 22.12
CA GLU A 346 30.09 -0.97 23.50
C GLU A 346 29.37 0.08 24.37
N PRO A 347 28.79 -0.30 25.52
CA PRO A 347 28.25 0.68 26.45
C PRO A 347 29.40 1.59 26.88
N ALA A 348 29.24 2.90 26.69
CA ALA A 348 30.21 3.89 27.09
C ALA A 348 30.60 3.63 28.56
N ALA A 349 31.87 3.29 28.78
CA ALA A 349 32.45 3.27 30.11
C ALA A 349 32.30 4.69 30.68
N GLU A 350 31.70 4.77 31.87
CA GLU A 350 31.65 5.98 32.67
C GLU A 350 33.10 6.40 32.98
N ASP A 351 33.52 7.54 32.43
CA ASP A 351 34.77 8.18 32.81
C ASP A 351 34.62 8.73 34.25
N GLU A 352 35.13 7.97 35.22
CA GLU A 352 35.60 8.53 36.49
C GLU A 352 36.99 9.15 36.26
N GLU A 353 37.06 10.49 36.16
CA GLU A 353 38.12 11.31 36.77
C GLU A 353 37.73 12.78 36.90
#